data_AF-A0A815W0P7-F1
#
_entry.id   AF-A0A815W0P7-F1
#
_cell.length_a   1.000
_cell.length_b   1.000
_cell.length_c   1.000
_cell.angle_alpha   90.00
_cell.angle_beta   90.00
_cell.angle_gamma   90.00
#
_symmetry.space_group_name_H-M   'P 1'
#
loop_
_entity.id
_entity.type
_entity.pdbx_description
1 polymer ?
#
loop_
_entity_poly.entity_id
_entity_poly.type
_entity_poly.pdbx_seq_one_letter_code
_entity_poly.pdbx_strand_id
1 'polypeptide(L)' 'MSSLSANLASLSTIEEQKGFLGNKLFPLVLQRVKEPDLTSKVTGALLELDNDEICRLMESNDMLNARIDEVATEIKSCEP' A
#
# COMPACT_ATOMS: atom_id res chain seq x y z
N MET A 1 18.62 5.63 -9.76
CA MET A 1 18.21 4.86 -8.57
C MET A 1 17.14 5.68 -7.87
N SER A 2 15.91 5.20 -7.86
CA SER A 2 14.74 5.90 -7.31
C SER A 2 14.93 6.17 -5.81
N SER A 3 14.65 7.39 -5.33
CA SER A 3 14.89 7.76 -3.92
C SER A 3 14.14 6.89 -2.90
N LEU A 4 13.07 6.20 -3.34
CA LEU A 4 12.29 5.31 -2.50
C LEU A 4 13.07 4.06 -2.07
N SER A 5 13.79 3.42 -2.99
CA SER A 5 14.58 2.22 -2.70
C SER A 5 15.83 2.53 -1.89
N ALA A 6 16.42 3.72 -2.05
CA ALA A 6 17.50 4.20 -1.19
C ALA A 6 17.03 4.38 0.26
N ASN A 7 15.83 4.94 0.46
CA ASN A 7 15.23 5.07 1.80
C ASN A 7 14.88 3.70 2.39
N LEU A 8 14.37 2.76 1.59
CA LEU A 8 14.13 1.39 2.06
C LEU A 8 15.41 0.69 2.50
N ALA A 9 16.50 0.86 1.74
CA ALA A 9 17.81 0.30 2.07
C ALA A 9 18.42 0.91 3.35
N SER A 10 17.98 2.09 3.77
CA SER A 10 18.39 2.71 5.03
C SER A 10 17.67 2.17 6.26
N LEU A 11 16.58 1.41 6.08
CA LEU A 11 15.82 0.80 7.16
C LEU A 11 16.40 -0.58 7.47
N SER A 12 16.63 -0.86 8.75
CA SER A 12 17.39 -2.05 9.17
C SER A 12 16.52 -3.31 9.24
N THR A 13 15.20 -3.15 9.37
CA THR A 13 14.25 -4.26 9.49
C THR A 13 13.14 -4.20 8.44
N ILE A 14 12.58 -5.35 8.09
CA ILE A 14 11.44 -5.44 7.16
C ILE A 14 10.21 -4.74 7.73
N GLU A 15 10.02 -4.75 9.05
CA GLU A 15 8.91 -4.07 9.71
C GLU A 15 8.98 -2.56 9.53
N GLU A 16 10.17 -1.96 9.68
CA GLU A 16 10.38 -0.53 9.40
C GLU A 16 10.15 -0.19 7.93
N GLN A 17 10.62 -1.05 7.01
CA GLN A 17 10.40 -0.89 5.57
C GLN A 17 8.90 -0.86 5.23
N LYS A 18 8.15 -1.83 5.74
CA LYS A 18 6.69 -1.90 5.58
C LYS A 18 6.01 -0.69 6.25
N GLY A 19 6.44 -0.28 7.43
CA GLY A 19 5.91 0.91 8.12
C GLY A 19 6.12 2.20 7.32
N PHE A 20 7.29 2.36 6.70
CA PHE A 20 7.58 3.51 5.83
C PHE A 20 6.73 3.51 4.56
N LEU A 21 6.62 2.35 3.90
CA LEU A 21 5.76 2.17 2.73
C LEU A 21 4.30 2.43 3.07
N GLY A 22 3.83 1.93 4.22
CA GLY A 22 2.47 2.12 4.70
C GLY A 22 2.11 3.57 4.91
N ASN A 23 3.00 4.34 5.54
CA ASN A 23 2.82 5.79 5.70
C ASN A 23 2.71 6.54 4.37
N LYS A 24 3.39 6.05 3.32
CA LYS A 24 3.31 6.62 1.97
C LYS A 24 2.08 6.14 1.19
N LEU A 25 1.70 4.88 1.34
CA LEU A 25 0.56 4.26 0.68
C LEU A 25 -0.77 4.77 1.24
N PHE A 26 -0.88 4.88 2.57
CA PHE A 26 -2.12 5.23 3.26
C PHE A 26 -2.84 6.45 2.66
N PRO A 27 -2.19 7.62 2.44
CA PRO A 27 -2.88 8.76 1.83
C PRO A 27 -3.28 8.54 0.37
N LEU A 28 -2.56 7.69 -0.39
CA LEU A 28 -2.91 7.33 -1.76
C LEU A 28 -4.16 6.45 -1.78
N VAL A 29 -4.20 5.46 -0.90
CA VAL A 29 -5.37 4.60 -0.69
C VAL A 29 -6.56 5.43 -0.21
N LEU A 30 -6.36 6.33 0.75
CA LEU A 30 -7.41 7.21 1.29
C LEU A 30 -8.00 8.15 0.23
N GLN A 31 -7.18 8.60 -0.72
CA GLN A 31 -7.65 9.43 -1.81
C GLN A 31 -8.57 8.64 -2.76
N ARG A 32 -8.34 7.34 -2.91
CA ARG A 32 -9.14 6.43 -3.74
C ARG A 32 -10.38 5.93 -3.00
N VAL A 33 -10.18 5.44 -1.78
CA VAL A 33 -11.18 4.89 -0.87
C VAL A 33 -11.59 6.00 0.10
N LYS A 34 -12.75 6.62 -0.15
CA LYS A 34 -13.27 7.71 0.71
C LYS A 34 -13.56 7.28 2.16
N GLU A 35 -13.55 5.98 2.43
CA GLU A 35 -13.87 5.38 3.72
C GLU A 35 -12.57 5.11 4.50
N PRO A 36 -12.33 5.79 5.63
CA PRO A 36 -11.09 5.61 6.40
C PRO A 36 -10.94 4.22 7.02
N ASP A 37 -12.04 3.59 7.44
CA ASP A 37 -12.04 2.21 7.95
C ASP A 37 -11.57 1.21 6.90
N LEU A 38 -12.12 1.29 5.70
CA LEU A 38 -11.71 0.43 4.59
C LEU A 38 -10.32 0.78 4.09
N THR A 39 -9.93 2.06 4.09
CA THR A 39 -8.58 2.49 3.75
C THR A 39 -7.56 1.79 4.62
N SER A 40 -7.78 1.76 5.95
CA SER A 40 -6.90 1.09 6.89
C SER A 40 -6.79 -0.41 6.59
N LYS A 41 -7.92 -1.10 6.38
CA LYS A 41 -7.96 -2.52 6.03
C LYS A 41 -7.24 -2.82 4.69
N VAL A 42 -7.52 -2.03 3.65
CA VAL A 42 -6.91 -2.17 2.32
C VAL A 42 -5.40 -1.89 2.38
N THR A 43 -5.00 -0.83 3.08
CA THR A 43 -3.57 -0.50 3.25
C THR A 43 -2.85 -1.61 4.02
N GLY A 44 -3.48 -2.17 5.06
CA GLY A 44 -2.96 -3.32 5.81
C GLY A 44 -2.77 -4.54 4.91
N ALA A 45 -3.78 -4.89 4.10
CA ALA A 45 -3.70 -6.00 3.16
C ALA A 45 -2.62 -5.78 2.07
N LEU A 46 -2.48 -4.56 1.55
CA LEU A 46 -1.40 -4.22 0.61
C LEU A 46 -0.01 -4.30 1.25
N LEU A 47 0.11 -4.00 2.54
CA LEU A 47 1.36 -4.12 3.29
C LEU A 47 1.77 -5.57 3.57
N GLU A 48 0.89 -6.55 3.35
CA GLU A 48 1.27 -7.97 3.41
C GLU A 48 2.15 -8.39 2.23
N LEU A 49 2.10 -7.66 1.11
CA LEU A 49 2.92 -7.90 -0.08
C LEU A 49 4.42 -7.67 0.19
N ASP A 50 5.25 -8.12 -0.75
CA ASP A 50 6.69 -7.88 -0.74
C ASP A 50 7.03 -6.41 -1.00
N ASN A 51 8.11 -5.94 -0.39
CA ASN A 51 8.56 -4.55 -0.53
C ASN A 51 8.85 -4.15 -2.00
N ASP A 52 9.40 -5.08 -2.79
CA ASP A 52 9.62 -4.89 -4.24
C ASP A 52 8.32 -4.79 -5.02
N GLU A 53 7.28 -5.52 -4.62
CA GLU A 53 5.96 -5.46 -5.23
C GLU A 53 5.31 -4.11 -4.94
N ILE A 54 5.34 -3.69 -3.67
CA ILE A 54 4.82 -2.39 -3.24
C ILE A 54 5.56 -1.24 -3.93
N CYS A 55 6.89 -1.32 -4.04
CA CYS A 55 7.67 -0.30 -4.76
C CYS A 55 7.24 -0.22 -6.23
N ARG A 56 7.06 -1.36 -6.90
CA ARG A 56 6.56 -1.40 -8.29
C ARG A 56 5.14 -0.83 -8.41
N LEU A 57 4.26 -1.09 -7.45
CA LEU A 57 2.94 -0.46 -7.40
C LEU A 57 3.07 1.05 -7.22
N MET A 58 3.93 1.53 -6.34
CA MET A 58 4.15 2.97 -6.12
C MET A 58 4.81 3.68 -7.32
N GLU A 59 5.54 2.95 -8.17
CA GLU A 59 6.06 3.47 -9.44
C GLU A 59 4.96 3.70 -10.49
N SER A 60 3.81 3.03 -10.36
CA SER A 60 2.67 3.15 -11.27
C SER A 60 1.36 3.37 -10.53
N ASN A 61 0.91 4.64 -10.50
CA ASN A 61 -0.36 5.01 -9.87
C ASN A 61 -1.55 4.19 -10.41
N ASP A 62 -1.57 3.87 -11.70
CA ASP A 62 -2.61 3.02 -12.29
C ASP A 62 -2.61 1.60 -11.72
N MET A 63 -1.43 0.96 -11.60
CA MET A 63 -1.35 -0.38 -10.99
C MET A 63 -1.74 -0.35 -9.52
N LEU A 64 -1.26 0.65 -8.78
CA LEU A 64 -1.61 0.81 -7.37
C LEU A 64 -3.12 0.98 -7.20
N ASN A 65 -3.75 1.85 -7.99
CA ASN A 65 -5.20 2.09 -7.95
C ASN A 65 -6.01 0.85 -8.30
N ALA A 66 -5.61 0.10 -9.34
CA ALA A 66 -6.26 -1.14 -9.70
C ALA A 66 -6.22 -2.16 -8.55
N ARG A 67 -5.06 -2.26 -7.87
CA ARG A 67 -4.88 -3.19 -6.76
C ARG A 67 -5.64 -2.75 -5.51
N ILE A 68 -5.68 -1.45 -5.23
CA ILE A 68 -6.54 -0.86 -4.19
C ILE A 68 -8.01 -1.22 -4.45
N ASP A 69 -8.48 -1.04 -5.68
CA ASP A 69 -9.88 -1.29 -6.04
C ASP A 69 -10.24 -2.78 -5.90
N GLU A 70 -9.35 -3.69 -6.32
CA GLU A 70 -9.53 -5.14 -6.11
C GLU A 70 -9.66 -5.49 -4.64
N VAL A 71 -8.68 -5.10 -3.82
CA VAL A 71 -8.65 -5.42 -2.39
C VAL A 71 -9.82 -4.76 -1.67
N ALA A 72 -10.16 -3.52 -2.02
CA ALA A 72 -11.31 -2.82 -1.46
C ALA A 72 -12.63 -3.53 -1.82
N THR A 73 -12.76 -4.01 -3.06
CA THR A 73 -13.93 -4.77 -3.51
C THR A 73 -14.03 -6.10 -2.77
N GLU A 74 -12.92 -6.80 -2.59
CA GLU A 74 -12.84 -8.08 -1.90
C GLU A 74 -13.27 -7.94 -0.42
N ILE A 75 -12.75 -6.92 0.26
CA ILE A 75 -13.11 -6.62 1.64
C ILE A 75 -14.57 -6.20 1.75
N LYS A 76 -15.07 -5.33 0.85
CA LYS A 76 -16.48 -4.93 0.82
C LYS A 76 -17.41 -6.11 0.53
N SER A 77 -16.98 -7.06 -0.30
CA SER A 77 -17.77 -8.24 -0.66
C SER A 77 -17.82 -9.29 0.45
N CYS A 78 -16.87 -9.24 1.38
CA CYS A 78 -16.80 -10.13 2.54
C CYS A 78 -17.49 -9.53 3.79
N GLU A 79 -18.04 -8.32 3.72
CA GLU A 79 -18.77 -7.68 4.82
C GLU A 79 -20.27 -8.06 4.72
N PRO A 80 -20.81 -8.93 5.60
CA PRO A 80 -22.20 -9.36 5.59
C PRO A 80 -23.17 -8.33 6.18
#